data_AF-A0A7V0NDN2-F1
#
_entry.id   AF-A0A7V0NDN2-F1
#
_cell.length_a   1.000
_cell.length_b   1.000
_cell.length_c   1.000
_cell.angle_alpha   90.00
_cell.angle_beta   90.00
_cell.angle_gamma   90.00
#
_symmetry.space_group_name_H-M   'P 1'
#
loop_
_entity.id
_entity.type
_entity.pdbx_description
1 polymer ?
#
loop_
_entity_poly.entity_id
_entity_poly.type
_entity_poly.pdbx_seq_one_letter_code
_entity_poly.pdbx_strand_id
1 'polypeptide(L)'
;MDTIREAFETYIGNDRPCYVPLPRAKSEEVIGAIRAAGGVAALAHPGFLAIEDWEGVLLGLKDQGMEALEVYYPYELSTAPVYIGVPELERLAKRLGLVATGGSDDHGPGSGKEYLGRVKLPYAVVEELAALAPSTA
;
A
#
# COMPACT_ATOMS: atom_id res chain seq x y z
N MET A 1 -12.47 24.58 -12.72
CA MET A 1 -11.78 23.42 -12.13
C MET A 1 -12.77 22.30 -12.23
N ASP A 2 -12.53 21.46 -13.23
CA ASP A 2 -13.58 20.64 -13.81
C ASP A 2 -13.31 19.14 -13.54
N THR A 3 -12.12 18.81 -12.99
CA THR A 3 -11.75 17.43 -12.63
C THR A 3 -10.89 17.37 -11.35
N ILE A 4 -10.93 16.25 -10.63
CA ILE A 4 -10.06 15.99 -9.46
C ILE A 4 -8.58 16.13 -9.84
N ARG A 5 -8.20 15.65 -11.03
CA ARG A 5 -6.83 15.73 -11.55
C ARG A 5 -6.33 17.18 -11.62
N GLU A 6 -7.18 18.08 -12.13
CA GLU A 6 -6.84 19.50 -12.26
C GLU A 6 -6.55 20.16 -10.89
N ALA A 7 -7.23 19.73 -9.82
CA ALA A 7 -6.92 20.21 -8.46
C ALA A 7 -5.49 19.82 -8.04
N PHE A 8 -5.13 18.55 -8.21
CA PHE A 8 -3.78 18.07 -7.87
C PHE A 8 -2.71 18.73 -8.73
N GLU A 9 -2.96 18.91 -10.03
CA GLU A 9 -2.00 19.52 -10.93
C GLU A 9 -1.85 21.04 -10.73
N THR A 10 -2.90 21.72 -10.26
CA THR A 10 -2.90 23.19 -10.16
C THR A 10 -2.61 23.70 -8.76
N TYR A 11 -3.19 23.07 -7.73
CA TYR A 11 -3.26 23.65 -6.38
C TYR A 11 -2.58 22.80 -5.32
N ILE A 12 -2.92 21.51 -5.21
CA ILE A 12 -2.65 20.70 -4.00
C ILE A 12 -1.65 19.55 -4.19
N GLY A 13 -1.17 19.30 -5.41
CA GLY A 13 -0.10 18.32 -5.65
C GLY A 13 1.26 18.80 -5.14
N ASN A 14 2.27 17.92 -5.17
CA ASN A 14 3.63 18.29 -4.75
C ASN A 14 4.11 19.55 -5.49
N ASP A 15 4.74 20.46 -4.73
CA ASP A 15 5.28 21.73 -5.21
C ASP A 15 4.24 22.68 -5.85
N ARG A 16 2.95 22.49 -5.57
CA ARG A 16 1.87 23.39 -6.01
C ARG A 16 1.55 24.47 -4.98
N PRO A 17 0.88 25.58 -5.37
CA PRO A 17 0.72 26.77 -4.52
C PRO A 17 0.05 26.56 -3.17
N CYS A 18 -0.78 25.52 -3.03
CA CYS A 18 -1.49 25.18 -1.79
C CYS A 18 -0.92 23.92 -1.12
N TYR A 19 0.20 23.39 -1.61
CA TYR A 19 0.87 22.24 -0.99
C TYR A 19 1.58 22.67 0.29
N VAL A 20 1.23 22.01 1.39
CA VAL A 20 1.97 22.10 2.64
C VAL A 20 2.53 20.69 2.91
N PRO A 21 3.86 20.53 3.01
CA PRO A 21 4.46 19.23 3.31
C PRO A 21 3.89 18.67 4.61
N LEU A 22 3.34 17.46 4.54
CA LEU A 22 2.88 16.73 5.73
C LEU A 22 4.09 16.01 6.35
N PRO A 23 4.44 16.30 7.62
CA PRO A 23 5.44 15.51 8.34
C PRO A 23 5.02 14.04 8.35
N ARG A 24 5.89 13.16 7.84
CA ARG A 24 5.66 11.72 7.83
C ARG A 24 6.41 11.09 9.01
N ALA A 25 5.75 10.19 9.73
CA ALA A 25 6.40 9.37 10.75
C ALA A 25 7.38 8.38 10.09
N LYS A 26 8.37 7.91 10.86
CA LYS A 26 9.27 6.86 10.38
C LYS A 26 8.49 5.55 10.24
N SER A 27 8.89 4.71 9.28
CA SER A 27 8.24 3.40 9.07
C SER A 27 8.24 2.54 10.33
N GLU A 28 9.34 2.54 11.09
CA GLU A 28 9.47 1.82 12.36
C GLU A 28 8.41 2.25 13.40
N GLU A 29 8.13 3.55 13.49
CA GLU A 29 7.12 4.10 14.42
C GLU A 29 5.71 3.68 13.99
N VAL A 30 5.42 3.74 12.67
CA VAL A 30 4.11 3.36 12.12
C VAL A 30 3.86 1.86 12.25
N ILE A 31 4.84 1.04 11.87
CA ILE A 31 4.77 -0.42 11.99
C ILE A 31 4.63 -0.81 13.47
N GLY A 32 5.44 -0.22 14.34
CA GLY A 32 5.37 -0.44 15.79
C GLY A 32 3.98 -0.12 16.36
N ALA A 33 3.38 1.00 15.96
CA ALA A 33 2.03 1.39 16.39
C ALA A 33 0.94 0.41 15.92
N ILE A 34 1.00 -0.04 14.66
CA ILE A 34 0.05 -1.05 14.13
C ILE A 34 0.15 -2.35 14.93
N ARG A 35 1.38 -2.83 15.17
CA ARG A 35 1.63 -4.06 15.93
C ARG A 35 1.19 -3.94 17.39
N ALA A 36 1.45 -2.80 18.02
CA ALA A 36 1.04 -2.53 19.40
C ALA A 36 -0.50 -2.51 19.55
N ALA A 37 -1.23 -2.18 18.48
CA ALA A 37 -2.68 -2.29 18.42
C ALA A 37 -3.19 -3.70 18.09
N GLY A 38 -2.30 -4.70 17.98
CA GLY A 38 -2.65 -6.08 17.61
C GLY A 38 -2.86 -6.28 16.10
N GLY A 39 -2.47 -5.31 15.27
CA GLY A 39 -2.62 -5.37 13.82
C GLY A 39 -1.40 -5.93 13.09
N VAL A 40 -1.58 -6.18 11.79
CA VAL A 40 -0.52 -6.57 10.85
C VAL A 40 -0.23 -5.39 9.92
N ALA A 41 1.03 -4.98 9.84
CA ALA A 41 1.43 -3.89 8.95
C ALA A 41 1.66 -4.38 7.52
N ALA A 42 1.09 -3.67 6.55
CA ALA A 42 1.25 -3.94 5.12
C ALA A 42 1.72 -2.68 4.36
N LEU A 43 2.64 -2.84 3.41
CA LEU A 43 2.98 -1.76 2.47
C LEU A 43 1.91 -1.67 1.37
N ALA A 44 1.14 -0.58 1.37
CA ALA A 44 0.08 -0.33 0.40
C ALA A 44 0.62 0.14 -0.96
N HIS A 45 -0.01 -0.37 -2.02
CA HIS A 45 0.13 -0.09 -3.45
C HIS A 45 1.57 0.34 -3.84
N PRO A 46 2.57 -0.53 -3.58
CA PRO A 46 3.99 -0.24 -3.79
C PRO A 46 4.33 0.16 -5.23
N GLY A 47 3.49 -0.23 -6.21
CA GLY A 47 3.69 0.08 -7.62
C GLY A 47 3.86 1.56 -7.93
N PHE A 48 3.38 2.48 -7.08
CA PHE A 48 3.54 3.93 -7.27
C PHE A 48 4.84 4.50 -6.66
N LEU A 49 5.63 3.70 -5.96
CA LEU A 49 6.88 4.15 -5.33
C LEU A 49 8.05 3.94 -6.29
N ALA A 50 8.78 5.02 -6.58
CA ALA A 50 10.01 4.98 -7.36
C ALA A 50 11.17 4.49 -6.47
N ILE A 51 11.29 3.17 -6.31
CA ILE A 51 12.34 2.50 -5.52
C ILE A 51 13.21 1.66 -6.45
N GLU A 52 14.52 1.81 -6.33
CA GLU A 52 15.50 1.04 -7.12
C GLU A 52 15.76 -0.34 -6.50
N ASP A 53 15.99 -0.42 -5.20
CA ASP A 53 16.25 -1.67 -4.47
C ASP A 53 15.02 -2.10 -3.65
N TRP A 54 14.06 -2.70 -4.35
CA TRP A 54 12.83 -3.19 -3.72
C TRP A 54 13.08 -4.28 -2.68
N GLU A 55 14.03 -5.18 -2.93
CA GLU A 55 14.35 -6.25 -1.99
C GLU A 55 14.92 -5.69 -0.69
N GLY A 56 15.92 -4.80 -0.78
CA GLY A 56 16.54 -4.19 0.39
C GLY A 56 15.55 -3.37 1.20
N VAL A 57 14.67 -2.60 0.54
CA VAL A 57 13.61 -1.84 1.22
C VAL A 57 12.62 -2.77 1.92
N LEU A 58 12.11 -3.79 1.23
CA LEU A 58 11.15 -4.71 1.82
C LEU A 58 11.76 -5.53 2.96
N LEU A 59 13.04 -5.92 2.86
CA LEU A 59 13.77 -6.57 3.93
C LEU A 59 13.90 -5.63 5.15
N GLY A 60 14.26 -4.37 4.94
CA GLY A 60 14.35 -3.37 6.01
C GLY A 60 13.01 -3.11 6.70
N LEU A 61 11.90 -3.04 5.95
CA LEU A 61 10.56 -2.91 6.50
C LEU A 61 10.14 -4.17 7.27
N LYS A 62 10.50 -5.35 6.77
CA LYS A 62 10.27 -6.63 7.44
C LYS A 62 11.05 -6.71 8.76
N ASP A 63 12.30 -6.25 8.80
CA ASP A 63 13.11 -6.21 10.02
C ASP A 63 12.52 -5.25 11.08
N GLN A 64 11.77 -4.23 10.64
CA GLN A 64 10.99 -3.35 11.53
C GLN A 64 9.65 -3.98 11.99
N GLY A 65 9.29 -5.16 11.48
CA GLY A 65 8.09 -5.90 11.87
C GLY A 65 6.93 -5.82 10.88
N MET A 66 7.14 -5.38 9.63
CA MET A 66 6.14 -5.51 8.56
C MET A 66 6.01 -6.98 8.13
N GLU A 67 4.79 -7.48 7.98
CA GLU A 67 4.53 -8.90 7.71
C GLU A 67 3.65 -9.13 6.46
N ALA A 68 3.20 -8.05 5.81
CA ALA A 68 2.36 -8.10 4.62
C ALA A 68 2.79 -7.09 3.54
N LEU A 69 2.42 -7.38 2.29
CA LEU A 69 2.66 -6.53 1.13
C LEU A 69 1.39 -6.48 0.28
N GLU A 70 0.95 -5.29 -0.15
CA GLU A 70 -0.12 -5.21 -1.14
C GLU A 70 0.43 -5.58 -2.53
N VAL A 71 -0.03 -6.73 -3.02
CA VAL A 71 0.41 -7.31 -4.29
C VAL A 71 -0.66 -7.11 -5.35
N TYR A 72 -1.93 -7.38 -5.02
CA TYR A 72 -3.04 -7.32 -5.94
C TYR A 72 -3.73 -5.96 -5.89
N TYR A 73 -3.39 -5.11 -6.85
CA TYR A 73 -3.95 -3.76 -7.00
C TYR A 73 -4.18 -3.47 -8.49
N PRO A 74 -5.25 -2.76 -8.90
CA PRO A 74 -5.58 -2.52 -10.30
C PRO A 74 -4.72 -1.38 -10.92
N TYR A 75 -3.41 -1.58 -11.00
CA TYR A 75 -2.44 -0.59 -11.48
C TYR A 75 -2.75 -0.13 -12.91
N GLU A 76 -3.34 -0.99 -13.74
CA GLU A 76 -3.70 -0.71 -15.13
C GLU A 76 -4.77 0.38 -15.29
N LEU A 77 -5.49 0.72 -14.22
CA LEU A 77 -6.49 1.79 -14.20
C LEU A 77 -5.91 3.15 -13.79
N SER A 78 -4.69 3.14 -13.25
CA SER A 78 -4.05 4.36 -12.81
C SER A 78 -3.49 5.15 -13.98
N THR A 79 -3.53 6.46 -13.87
CA THR A 79 -2.80 7.36 -14.79
C THR A 79 -1.44 7.77 -14.22
N ALA A 80 -1.11 7.34 -13.00
CA ALA A 80 0.19 7.57 -12.39
C ALA A 80 1.23 6.55 -12.91
N PRO A 81 2.52 6.92 -12.95
CA PRO A 81 3.59 5.99 -13.29
C PRO A 81 3.60 4.77 -12.36
N VAL A 82 3.79 3.59 -12.93
CA VAL A 82 3.91 2.32 -12.20
C VAL A 82 5.34 1.84 -12.36
N TYR A 83 6.05 1.67 -11.24
CA TYR A 83 7.47 1.31 -11.18
C TYR A 83 7.68 -0.19 -10.92
N ILE A 84 6.72 -0.86 -10.29
CA ILE A 84 6.73 -2.31 -10.05
C ILE A 84 5.30 -2.86 -10.18
N GLY A 85 5.14 -4.03 -10.81
CA GLY A 85 3.85 -4.66 -11.07
C GLY A 85 3.59 -5.92 -10.25
N VAL A 86 2.36 -6.42 -10.32
CA VAL A 86 1.87 -7.61 -9.59
C VAL A 86 2.82 -8.81 -9.68
N PRO A 87 3.31 -9.24 -10.88
CA PRO A 87 4.14 -10.45 -10.97
C PRO A 87 5.46 -10.34 -10.20
N GLU A 88 6.00 -9.13 -10.05
CA GLU A 88 7.25 -8.91 -9.32
C GLU A 88 7.01 -8.81 -7.81
N LEU A 89 5.93 -8.13 -7.42
CA LEU A 89 5.48 -8.08 -6.04
C LEU A 89 5.14 -9.47 -5.49
N GLU A 90 4.50 -10.34 -6.27
CA GLU A 90 4.25 -11.74 -5.90
C GLU A 90 5.55 -12.50 -5.63
N ARG A 91 6.57 -12.32 -6.50
CA ARG A 91 7.89 -12.95 -6.32
C ARG A 91 8.56 -12.46 -5.04
N LEU A 92 8.52 -11.16 -4.78
CA LEU A 92 9.11 -10.55 -3.59
C LEU A 92 8.39 -10.99 -2.32
N ALA A 93 7.06 -10.93 -2.29
CA ALA A 93 6.25 -11.36 -1.15
C ALA A 93 6.56 -12.82 -0.77
N LYS A 94 6.50 -13.73 -1.76
CA LYS A 94 6.81 -15.14 -1.55
C LYS A 94 8.24 -15.35 -1.02
N ARG A 95 9.21 -14.65 -1.59
CA ARG A 95 10.62 -14.81 -1.26
C ARG A 95 10.98 -14.28 0.13
N LEU A 96 10.34 -13.20 0.56
CA LEU A 96 10.55 -12.58 1.86
C LEU A 96 9.62 -13.13 2.95
N GLY A 97 8.68 -14.02 2.59
CA GLY A 97 7.71 -14.59 3.51
C GLY A 97 6.67 -13.57 3.99
N LEU A 98 6.30 -12.61 3.14
CA LEU A 98 5.27 -11.62 3.41
C LEU A 98 3.91 -12.11 2.89
N VAL A 99 2.84 -11.86 3.64
CA VAL A 99 1.48 -12.16 3.18
C VAL A 99 1.11 -11.24 2.01
N ALA A 100 0.69 -11.85 0.89
CA ALA A 100 0.30 -11.15 -0.32
C ALA A 100 -1.15 -10.66 -0.21
N THR A 101 -1.31 -9.39 0.15
CA THR A 101 -2.62 -8.73 0.30
C THR A 101 -3.02 -7.99 -0.99
N GLY A 102 -4.17 -7.33 -0.96
CA GLY A 102 -4.76 -6.70 -2.13
C GLY A 102 -6.01 -5.90 -1.80
N GLY A 103 -6.22 -4.82 -2.56
CA GLY A 103 -7.28 -3.85 -2.32
C GLY A 103 -7.61 -3.06 -3.58
N SER A 104 -8.87 -2.61 -3.68
CA SER A 104 -9.31 -1.77 -4.80
C SER A 104 -8.91 -0.31 -4.64
N ASP A 105 -8.59 0.11 -3.41
CA ASP A 105 -8.41 1.52 -3.05
C ASP A 105 -9.61 2.38 -3.50
N ASP A 106 -10.81 1.90 -3.16
CA ASP A 106 -12.06 2.55 -3.53
C ASP A 106 -12.21 3.88 -2.79
N HIS A 107 -12.55 4.94 -3.52
CA HIS A 107 -12.76 6.29 -2.96
C HIS A 107 -14.23 6.71 -3.03
N GLY A 108 -15.13 5.77 -3.29
CA GLY A 108 -16.57 5.97 -3.36
C GLY A 108 -17.07 6.60 -4.66
N PRO A 109 -18.40 6.80 -4.77
CA PRO A 109 -19.04 7.30 -5.98
C PRO A 109 -18.54 8.67 -6.43
N GLY A 110 -18.28 8.80 -7.73
CA GLY A 110 -17.82 10.07 -8.35
C GLY A 110 -16.34 10.41 -8.15
N SER A 111 -15.57 9.55 -7.47
CA SER A 111 -14.14 9.76 -7.20
C SER A 111 -13.20 9.42 -8.38
N GLY A 112 -13.74 8.74 -9.41
CA GLY A 112 -12.92 8.11 -10.46
C GLY A 112 -12.26 6.78 -10.04
N LYS A 113 -12.29 6.42 -8.74
CA LYS A 113 -11.89 5.13 -8.19
C LYS A 113 -13.07 4.46 -7.48
N GLU A 114 -14.13 4.19 -8.22
CA GLU A 114 -15.34 3.48 -7.74
C GLU A 114 -15.25 2.00 -8.13
N TYR A 115 -14.41 1.25 -7.41
CA TYR A 115 -13.98 -0.12 -7.71
C TYR A 115 -14.18 -1.09 -6.54
N LEU A 116 -15.07 -0.80 -5.59
CA LEU A 116 -15.33 -1.67 -4.45
C LEU A 116 -15.56 -3.12 -4.89
N GLY A 117 -14.79 -4.05 -4.30
CA GLY A 117 -14.87 -5.49 -4.61
C GLY A 117 -14.26 -5.92 -5.95
N ARG A 118 -13.56 -5.02 -6.66
CA ARG A 118 -12.85 -5.34 -7.91
C ARG A 118 -11.66 -6.27 -7.70
N VAL A 119 -10.88 -6.03 -6.64
CA VAL A 119 -9.84 -6.96 -6.20
C VAL A 119 -10.48 -8.01 -5.31
N LYS A 120 -10.30 -9.28 -5.65
CA LYS A 120 -10.82 -10.42 -4.89
C LYS A 120 -9.66 -11.31 -4.51
N LEU A 121 -9.59 -11.66 -3.24
CA LEU A 121 -8.60 -12.58 -2.70
C LEU A 121 -9.29 -13.82 -2.12
N PRO A 122 -8.61 -14.98 -2.11
CA PRO A 122 -9.04 -16.11 -1.32
C PRO A 122 -9.16 -15.72 0.15
N TYR A 123 -10.16 -16.26 0.85
CA TYR A 123 -10.34 -16.02 2.29
C TYR A 123 -9.14 -16.48 3.13
N ALA A 124 -8.35 -17.44 2.63
CA ALA A 124 -7.10 -17.88 3.25
C ALA A 124 -6.13 -16.73 3.53
N VAL A 125 -6.11 -15.66 2.72
CA VAL A 125 -5.27 -14.48 2.99
C VAL A 125 -5.69 -13.77 4.28
N VAL A 126 -7.00 -13.75 4.58
CA VAL A 126 -7.51 -13.21 5.86
C VAL A 126 -7.08 -14.09 7.02
N GLU A 127 -7.11 -15.40 6.85
CA GLU A 127 -6.65 -16.37 7.87
C GLU A 127 -5.15 -16.25 8.13
N GLU A 128 -4.33 -16.07 7.09
CA GLU A 128 -2.90 -15.81 7.20
C GLU A 128 -2.62 -14.51 8.00
N LEU A 129 -3.32 -13.42 7.69
CA LEU A 129 -3.21 -12.17 8.47
C LEU A 129 -3.66 -12.36 9.92
N ALA A 130 -4.76 -13.07 10.16
CA ALA A 130 -5.27 -13.33 11.50
C ALA A 130 -4.31 -14.19 12.34
N ALA A 131 -3.57 -15.11 11.73
CA ALA A 131 -2.57 -15.93 12.40
C ALA A 131 -1.30 -15.15 12.81
N LEU A 132 -1.01 -14.03 12.12
CA LEU A 132 0.11 -13.14 12.43
C LEU A 132 -0.25 -12.08 13.50
N ALA A 133 -1.53 -11.73 13.59
CA ALA A 133 -2.00 -10.81 14.62
C ALA A 133 -1.68 -11.37 16.02
N PRO A 134 -1.02 -10.61 16.92
CA PRO A 134 -0.81 -11.04 18.29
C PRO A 134 -2.13 -11.42 18.94
N SER A 135 -2.19 -12.58 19.59
CA SER A 135 -3.35 -12.93 20.40
C SER A 135 -3.50 -11.85 21.47
N THR A 136 -4.62 -11.12 21.43
CA THR A 136 -4.95 -10.13 22.48
C THR A 136 -5.08 -10.91 23.79
N ALA A 137 -4.11 -10.72 24.69
CA ALA A 137 -4.17 -11.23 26.05
C ALA A 137 -5.27 -10.54 26.87
#